data_AF-A0A8T4E089-F1
#
_entry.id   AF-A0A8T4E089-F1
#
_cell.length_a   1.000
_cell.length_b   1.000
_cell.length_c   1.000
_cell.angle_alpha   90.00
_cell.angle_beta   90.00
_cell.angle_gamma   90.00
#
_symmetry.space_group_name_H-M   'P 1'
#
loop_
_entity.id
_entity.type
_entity.pdbx_description
1 polymer ?
#
loop_
_entity_poly.entity_id
_entity_poly.type
_entity_poly.pdbx_seq_one_letter_code
_entity_poly.pdbx_strand_id
1 'polypeptide(L)'
;SKKKGIWWGRNYGAKFAKGKYLVFVDADTALKRRYLEEIRHYLDNGYVGISAGFGLTGNDQKTRVLEELVNYYWIANSKVRRKPLIGFNVAVPRTAFDKIGGFKKKNVEDEQLNSDLAEVGEILFLKKRLVVTSTRRLDDYGFFGICRYYLDLILVDNRLVKGNPYGRFLKHKKYKPAGRL
;
A
#
# COMPACT_ATOMS: atom_id res chain seq x y z
N SER A 1 12.68 -24.13 3.79
CA SER A 1 11.43 -23.78 4.54
C SER A 1 10.21 -24.19 3.72
N LYS A 2 9.23 -24.91 4.31
CA LYS A 2 8.00 -25.38 3.63
C LYS A 2 6.87 -24.33 3.56
N LYS A 3 7.05 -23.13 4.13
CA LYS A 3 6.04 -22.06 4.13
C LYS A 3 6.33 -21.08 2.98
N LYS A 4 5.36 -20.89 2.08
CA LYS A 4 5.41 -19.97 0.93
C LYS A 4 4.34 -18.87 1.10
N GLY A 5 4.72 -17.60 0.94
CA GLY A 5 3.80 -16.44 0.97
C GLY A 5 4.47 -15.14 1.46
N ILE A 6 4.06 -14.00 0.90
CA ILE A 6 4.60 -12.66 1.23
C ILE A 6 4.45 -12.37 2.73
N TRP A 7 3.26 -12.61 3.29
CA TRP A 7 2.98 -12.47 4.73
C TRP A 7 3.97 -13.24 5.60
N TRP A 8 4.36 -14.46 5.19
CA TRP A 8 5.24 -15.32 5.97
C TRP A 8 6.66 -14.76 5.97
N GLY A 9 7.16 -14.34 4.81
CA GLY A 9 8.50 -13.73 4.69
C GLY A 9 8.63 -12.47 5.54
N ARG A 10 7.62 -11.60 5.50
CA ARG A 10 7.58 -10.39 6.33
C ARG A 10 7.58 -10.71 7.82
N ASN A 11 6.70 -11.61 8.28
CA ASN A 11 6.66 -12.01 9.70
C ASN A 11 7.96 -12.71 10.15
N TYR A 12 8.54 -13.54 9.28
CA TYR A 12 9.79 -14.22 9.58
C TYR A 12 10.92 -13.22 9.75
N GLY A 13 11.06 -12.23 8.86
CA GLY A 13 12.04 -11.15 9.02
C GLY A 13 11.81 -10.33 10.29
N ALA A 14 10.56 -9.98 10.60
CA ALA A 14 10.20 -9.22 11.79
C ALA A 14 10.62 -9.90 13.11
N LYS A 15 10.62 -11.24 13.14
CA LYS A 15 11.07 -12.05 14.28
C LYS A 15 12.56 -11.84 14.61
N PHE A 16 13.40 -11.63 13.61
CA PHE A 16 14.85 -11.45 13.79
C PHE A 16 15.28 -9.98 13.86
N ALA A 17 14.46 -9.06 13.36
CA ALA A 17 14.72 -7.64 13.49
C ALA A 17 14.81 -7.24 14.97
N LYS A 18 15.69 -6.30 15.31
CA LYS A 18 15.88 -5.77 16.68
C LYS A 18 15.46 -4.31 16.86
N GLY A 19 15.06 -3.65 15.77
CA GLY A 19 14.66 -2.25 15.81
C GLY A 19 13.36 -2.01 16.59
N LYS A 20 13.24 -0.80 17.16
CA LYS A 20 11.99 -0.24 17.73
C LYS A 20 10.90 -0.14 16.65
N TYR A 21 11.30 0.19 15.44
CA TYR A 21 10.45 0.28 14.26
C TYR A 21 10.78 -0.85 13.29
N LEU A 22 9.73 -1.39 12.67
CA LEU A 22 9.81 -2.34 11.58
C LEU A 22 9.49 -1.61 10.28
N VAL A 23 10.35 -1.78 9.28
CA VAL A 23 10.17 -1.19 7.95
C VAL A 23 10.17 -2.35 6.95
N PHE A 24 9.07 -2.50 6.22
CA PHE A 24 8.89 -3.49 5.18
C PHE A 24 8.97 -2.80 3.83
N VAL A 25 9.89 -3.30 2.99
CA VAL A 25 10.18 -2.77 1.66
C VAL A 25 10.22 -3.94 0.69
N ASP A 26 9.54 -3.81 -0.44
CA ASP A 26 9.60 -4.83 -1.49
C ASP A 26 10.99 -4.84 -2.15
N ALA A 27 11.38 -5.99 -2.72
CA ALA A 27 12.72 -6.20 -3.26
C ALA A 27 13.05 -5.33 -4.49
N ASP A 28 12.03 -4.80 -5.16
CA ASP A 28 12.11 -3.91 -6.33
C ASP A 28 11.83 -2.43 -5.98
N THR A 29 11.95 -2.07 -4.70
CA THR A 29 11.68 -0.73 -4.20
C THR A 29 12.93 -0.12 -3.55
N ALA A 30 13.37 1.03 -4.07
CA ALA A 30 14.48 1.80 -3.55
C ALA A 30 14.01 2.94 -2.62
N LEU A 31 14.68 3.10 -1.49
CA LEU A 31 14.40 4.19 -0.53
C LEU A 31 15.24 5.42 -0.85
N LYS A 32 14.64 6.62 -0.78
CA LYS A 32 15.41 7.88 -0.83
C LYS A 32 16.15 8.09 0.49
N ARG A 33 17.26 8.84 0.45
CA ARG A 33 18.14 9.12 1.61
C ARG A 33 17.40 9.62 2.86
N ARG A 34 16.34 10.42 2.69
CA ARG A 34 15.54 10.99 3.79
C ARG A 34 14.41 10.08 4.28
N TYR A 35 14.20 8.91 3.69
CA TYR A 35 13.05 8.05 3.99
C TYR A 35 12.96 7.71 5.48
N LEU A 36 14.03 7.17 6.07
CA LEU A 36 14.00 6.69 7.45
C LEU A 36 13.83 7.82 8.47
N GLU A 37 14.46 8.98 8.23
CA GLU A 37 14.34 10.16 9.10
C GLU A 37 12.91 10.70 9.11
N GLU A 38 12.31 10.85 7.93
CA GLU A 38 10.93 11.31 7.77
C GLU A 38 9.94 10.35 8.42
N ILE A 39 10.06 9.04 8.15
CA ILE A 39 9.19 8.02 8.75
C ILE A 39 9.33 8.01 10.27
N ARG A 40 10.57 8.04 10.78
CA ARG A 40 10.84 8.03 12.22
C ARG A 40 10.18 9.22 12.92
N HIS A 41 10.27 10.41 12.34
CA HIS A 41 9.65 11.62 12.90
C HIS A 41 8.17 11.37 13.23
N TYR A 42 7.39 10.84 12.30
CA TYR A 42 5.98 10.58 12.53
C TYR A 42 5.74 9.39 13.49
N LEU A 43 6.52 8.32 13.41
CA LEU A 43 6.37 7.19 14.34
C LEU A 43 6.68 7.58 15.79
N ASP A 44 7.71 8.43 16.00
CA ASP A 44 8.03 8.99 17.32
C ASP A 44 6.92 9.95 17.83
N ASN A 45 6.10 10.51 16.92
CA ASN A 45 4.92 11.33 17.25
C ASN A 45 3.61 10.52 17.39
N GLY A 46 3.69 9.20 17.53
CA GLY A 46 2.55 8.36 17.95
C GLY A 46 1.75 7.71 16.83
N TYR A 47 2.14 7.88 15.57
CA TYR A 47 1.54 7.13 14.47
C TYR A 47 1.92 5.64 14.56
N VAL A 48 0.97 4.74 14.34
CA VAL A 48 1.14 3.28 14.46
C VAL A 48 1.33 2.58 13.11
N GLY A 49 1.33 3.33 12.01
CA GLY A 49 1.59 2.81 10.68
C GLY A 49 1.75 3.92 9.66
N ILE A 50 2.77 3.84 8.81
CA ILE A 50 3.07 4.87 7.83
C ILE A 50 3.52 4.25 6.51
N SER A 51 2.98 4.77 5.42
CA SER A 51 3.52 4.58 4.07
C SER A 51 3.82 5.94 3.44
N ALA A 52 4.83 5.99 2.59
CA ALA A 52 5.19 7.18 1.85
C ALA A 52 4.75 7.08 0.39
N GLY A 53 4.57 8.25 -0.21
CA GLY A 53 4.44 8.41 -1.65
C GLY A 53 5.66 7.86 -2.37
N PHE A 54 5.47 7.55 -3.64
CA PHE A 54 6.45 6.82 -4.42
C PHE A 54 6.60 7.42 -5.81
N GLY A 55 7.79 7.24 -6.37
CA GLY A 55 8.07 7.38 -7.79
C GLY A 55 8.04 6.03 -8.50
N LEU A 56 7.91 6.04 -9.81
CA LEU A 56 8.11 4.87 -10.67
C LEU A 56 9.47 4.96 -11.39
N THR A 57 10.08 3.82 -11.71
CA THR A 57 11.39 3.77 -12.39
C THR A 57 11.37 4.29 -13.84
N GLY A 58 10.20 4.34 -14.48
CA GLY A 58 10.04 4.84 -15.85
C GLY A 58 10.06 6.36 -15.92
N ASN A 59 10.67 6.90 -16.97
CA ASN A 59 10.81 8.36 -17.17
C ASN A 59 9.90 8.93 -18.25
N ASP A 60 9.05 8.11 -18.88
CA ASP A 60 8.14 8.55 -19.93
C ASP A 60 6.89 9.27 -19.38
N GLN A 61 6.17 9.96 -20.26
CA GLN A 61 4.98 10.73 -19.88
C GLN A 61 3.88 9.83 -19.28
N LYS A 62 3.74 8.60 -19.79
CA LYS A 62 2.76 7.62 -19.29
C LYS A 62 3.05 7.25 -17.84
N THR A 63 4.30 6.96 -17.53
CA THR A 63 4.73 6.63 -16.17
C THR A 63 4.49 7.79 -15.22
N ARG A 64 4.76 9.03 -15.63
CA ARG A 64 4.48 10.22 -14.81
C ARG A 64 3.00 10.41 -14.52
N VAL A 65 2.14 10.30 -15.55
CA VAL A 65 0.68 10.39 -15.38
C VAL A 65 0.17 9.32 -14.43
N LEU A 66 0.68 8.09 -14.58
CA LEU A 66 0.29 6.99 -13.71
C LEU A 66 0.76 7.23 -12.27
N GLU A 67 2.00 7.66 -12.08
CA GLU A 67 2.55 7.99 -10.76
C GLU A 67 1.68 9.02 -10.03
N GLU A 68 1.28 10.10 -10.72
CA GLU A 68 0.37 11.11 -10.17
C GLU A 68 -0.99 10.51 -9.81
N LEU A 69 -1.60 9.75 -10.74
CA LEU A 69 -2.92 9.12 -10.52
C LEU A 69 -2.94 8.23 -9.28
N VAL A 70 -1.91 7.38 -9.13
CA VAL A 70 -1.86 6.43 -8.02
C VAL A 70 -1.54 7.14 -6.70
N ASN A 71 -0.59 8.07 -6.68
CA ASN A 71 -0.33 8.86 -5.48
C ASN A 71 -1.58 9.66 -5.06
N TYR A 72 -2.31 10.23 -6.01
CA TYR A 72 -3.57 10.93 -5.74
C TYR A 72 -4.62 10.00 -5.14
N TYR A 73 -4.80 8.80 -5.69
CA TYR A 73 -5.70 7.79 -5.13
C TYR A 73 -5.39 7.52 -3.65
N TRP A 74 -4.12 7.30 -3.30
CA TRP A 74 -3.73 7.03 -1.92
C TRP A 74 -3.92 8.23 -0.98
N ILE A 75 -3.71 9.45 -1.47
CA ILE A 75 -3.99 10.69 -0.73
C ILE A 75 -5.49 10.85 -0.47
N ALA A 76 -6.33 10.56 -1.46
CA ALA A 76 -7.78 10.62 -1.30
C ALA A 76 -8.25 9.53 -0.31
N ASN A 77 -7.72 8.31 -0.46
CA ASN A 77 -8.11 7.16 0.35
C ASN A 77 -7.68 7.29 1.81
N SER A 78 -6.51 7.90 2.08
CA SER A 78 -6.05 8.16 3.45
C SER A 78 -7.02 9.07 4.22
N LYS A 79 -7.60 10.07 3.55
CA LYS A 79 -8.59 10.98 4.14
C LYS A 79 -9.97 10.33 4.32
N VAL A 80 -10.41 9.53 3.36
CA VAL A 80 -11.80 9.04 3.32
C VAL A 80 -11.99 7.75 4.11
N ARG A 81 -11.05 6.80 4.03
CA ARG A 81 -11.24 5.43 4.56
C ARG A 81 -10.28 5.06 5.68
N ARG A 82 -9.35 5.95 6.04
CA ARG A 82 -8.30 5.69 7.02
C ARG A 82 -7.52 4.39 6.70
N LYS A 83 -7.33 4.06 5.41
CA LYS A 83 -6.51 2.92 4.94
C LYS A 83 -5.33 3.39 4.05
N PRO A 84 -4.37 4.13 4.63
CA PRO A 84 -3.28 4.76 3.90
C PRO A 84 -2.11 3.84 3.53
N LEU A 85 -2.01 2.64 4.09
CA LEU A 85 -0.76 1.87 4.03
C LEU A 85 -0.68 1.06 2.74
N ILE A 86 0.49 1.14 2.13
CA ILE A 86 0.84 0.47 0.88
C ILE A 86 1.85 -0.64 1.17
N GLY A 87 1.59 -1.84 0.65
CA GLY A 87 2.39 -3.03 0.93
C GLY A 87 3.88 -2.90 0.65
N PHE A 88 4.27 -2.23 -0.44
CA PHE A 88 5.68 -2.18 -0.85
C PHE A 88 6.54 -1.20 -0.05
N ASN A 89 5.93 -0.31 0.74
CA ASN A 89 6.67 0.51 1.70
C ASN A 89 5.76 0.81 2.90
N VAL A 90 5.97 0.08 4.01
CA VAL A 90 5.20 0.28 5.24
C VAL A 90 6.11 0.21 6.45
N ALA A 91 5.95 1.17 7.36
CA ALA A 91 6.68 1.26 8.59
C ALA A 91 5.74 1.30 9.79
N VAL A 92 6.06 0.55 10.84
CA VAL A 92 5.21 0.37 12.02
C VAL A 92 6.07 0.30 13.30
N PRO A 93 5.56 0.75 14.46
CA PRO A 93 6.12 0.39 15.75
C PRO A 93 6.07 -1.13 15.95
N ARG A 94 7.17 -1.71 16.44
CA ARG A 94 7.20 -3.14 16.80
C ARG A 94 6.06 -3.50 17.75
N THR A 95 5.83 -2.67 18.76
CA THR A 95 4.78 -2.88 19.75
C THR A 95 3.39 -2.96 19.13
N ALA A 96 3.09 -2.11 18.14
CA ALA A 96 1.83 -2.16 17.40
C ALA A 96 1.75 -3.42 16.51
N PHE A 97 2.83 -3.76 15.81
CA PHE A 97 2.91 -4.95 14.96
C PHE A 97 2.71 -6.26 15.74
N ASP A 98 3.36 -6.38 16.90
CA ASP A 98 3.25 -7.55 17.77
C ASP A 98 1.84 -7.64 18.38
N LYS A 99 1.24 -6.50 18.76
CA LYS A 99 -0.13 -6.42 19.28
C LYS A 99 -1.17 -6.96 18.30
N ILE A 100 -1.00 -6.72 16.99
CA ILE A 100 -1.92 -7.21 15.97
C ILE A 100 -1.59 -8.62 15.46
N GLY A 101 -0.47 -9.21 15.91
CA GLY A 101 -0.01 -10.53 15.48
C GLY A 101 0.64 -10.57 14.09
N GLY A 102 1.11 -9.41 13.59
CA GLY A 102 1.77 -9.26 12.29
C GLY A 102 0.86 -9.48 11.07
N PHE A 103 1.46 -9.83 9.93
CA PHE A 103 0.73 -10.07 8.68
C PHE A 103 -0.06 -11.39 8.74
N LYS A 104 -1.37 -11.33 8.45
CA LYS A 104 -2.26 -12.51 8.44
C LYS A 104 -2.24 -13.23 7.08
N LYS A 105 -2.42 -14.56 7.08
CA LYS A 105 -2.55 -15.38 5.87
C LYS A 105 -3.93 -15.16 5.20
N LYS A 106 -4.10 -14.04 4.51
CA LYS A 106 -5.28 -13.70 3.70
C LYS A 106 -4.88 -13.35 2.26
N ASN A 107 -5.85 -13.31 1.34
CA ASN A 107 -5.60 -12.96 -0.08
C ASN A 107 -5.15 -11.51 -0.28
N VAL A 108 -5.43 -10.63 0.70
CA VAL A 108 -5.00 -9.23 0.70
C VAL A 108 -4.47 -8.88 2.09
N GLU A 109 -3.23 -9.31 2.37
CA GLU A 109 -2.60 -9.15 3.68
C GLU A 109 -2.43 -7.69 4.10
N ASP A 110 -2.17 -6.80 3.14
CA ASP A 110 -1.95 -5.37 3.40
C ASP A 110 -3.24 -4.65 3.82
N GLU A 111 -4.38 -5.01 3.24
CA GLU A 111 -5.68 -4.43 3.63
C GLU A 111 -6.06 -4.82 5.07
N GLN A 112 -5.71 -6.05 5.46
CA GLN A 112 -5.97 -6.49 6.82
C GLN A 112 -5.02 -5.82 7.81
N LEU A 113 -3.74 -5.68 7.46
CA LEU A 113 -2.78 -4.92 8.26
C LEU A 113 -3.26 -3.48 8.50
N ASN A 114 -3.76 -2.80 7.46
CA ASN A 114 -4.36 -1.48 7.58
C ASN A 114 -5.48 -1.44 8.62
N SER A 115 -6.46 -2.35 8.49
CA SER A 115 -7.59 -2.43 9.43
C SER A 115 -7.13 -2.68 10.86
N ASP A 116 -6.25 -3.66 11.07
CA ASP A 116 -5.79 -4.04 12.41
C ASP A 116 -4.98 -2.89 13.07
N LEU A 117 -4.13 -2.19 12.31
CA LEU A 117 -3.38 -1.04 12.83
C LEU A 117 -4.28 0.16 13.13
N ALA A 118 -5.29 0.40 12.28
CA ALA A 118 -6.25 1.48 12.51
C ALA A 118 -7.08 1.28 13.78
N GLU A 119 -7.26 0.04 14.25
CA GLU A 119 -7.87 -0.27 15.55
C GLU A 119 -6.93 0.02 16.72
N VAL A 120 -5.61 0.04 16.49
CA VAL A 120 -4.59 0.33 17.52
C VAL A 120 -4.33 1.83 17.66
N GLY A 121 -4.38 2.60 16.56
CA GLY A 121 -4.08 4.02 16.57
C GLY A 121 -4.10 4.66 15.18
N GLU A 122 -3.52 5.86 15.08
CA GLU A 122 -3.52 6.61 13.82
C GLU A 122 -2.49 6.10 12.82
N ILE A 123 -2.92 5.97 11.56
CA ILE A 123 -2.08 5.56 10.45
C ILE A 123 -2.05 6.63 9.36
N LEU A 124 -0.93 6.76 8.64
CA LEU A 124 -0.65 7.90 7.76
C LEU A 124 -0.15 7.47 6.37
N PHE A 125 -0.64 8.17 5.34
CA PHE A 125 0.01 8.20 4.03
C PHE A 125 0.75 9.52 3.87
N LEU A 126 2.08 9.48 3.89
CA LEU A 126 2.92 10.65 3.74
C LEU A 126 3.05 10.99 2.25
N LYS A 127 2.55 12.16 1.85
CA LYS A 127 2.56 12.62 0.45
C LYS A 127 3.96 12.75 -0.16
N LYS A 128 5.00 12.89 0.67
CA LYS A 128 6.38 13.01 0.22
C LYS A 128 6.76 11.75 -0.56
N ARG A 129 7.22 11.91 -1.80
CA ARG A 129 7.74 10.81 -2.62
C ARG A 129 9.09 10.38 -2.09
N LEU A 130 9.12 9.40 -1.18
CA LEU A 130 10.33 8.95 -0.49
C LEU A 130 10.81 7.57 -0.93
N VAL A 131 10.10 6.91 -1.84
CA VAL A 131 10.55 5.65 -2.44
C VAL A 131 10.43 5.70 -3.97
N VAL A 132 11.12 4.81 -4.66
CA VAL A 132 10.98 4.57 -6.10
C VAL A 132 10.77 3.08 -6.29
N THR A 133 9.74 2.69 -7.04
CA THR A 133 9.38 1.27 -7.26
C THR A 133 9.28 0.95 -8.75
N SER A 134 9.42 -0.33 -9.09
CA SER A 134 9.47 -0.80 -10.47
C SER A 134 8.17 -0.55 -11.24
N THR A 135 8.30 -0.25 -12.53
CA THR A 135 7.19 -0.21 -13.51
C THR A 135 6.68 -1.58 -13.91
N ARG A 136 7.16 -2.69 -13.31
CA ARG A 136 6.73 -4.05 -13.66
C ARG A 136 5.21 -4.21 -13.77
N ARG A 137 4.44 -3.57 -12.89
CA ARG A 137 2.97 -3.59 -12.99
C ARG A 137 2.49 -2.94 -14.29
N LEU A 138 3.05 -1.79 -14.66
CA LEU A 138 2.75 -1.10 -15.92
C LEU A 138 3.04 -1.99 -17.13
N ASP A 139 4.12 -2.77 -17.07
CA ASP A 139 4.49 -3.71 -18.11
C ASP A 139 3.51 -4.90 -18.16
N ASP A 140 3.10 -5.42 -17.01
CA ASP A 140 2.16 -6.55 -16.90
C ASP A 140 0.72 -6.20 -17.36
N TYR A 141 0.22 -5.01 -16.99
CA TYR A 141 -1.19 -4.62 -17.16
C TYR A 141 -1.44 -3.66 -18.32
N GLY A 142 -0.38 -3.04 -18.85
CA GLY A 142 -0.46 -1.92 -19.77
C GLY A 142 -0.99 -0.63 -19.12
N PHE A 143 -0.63 0.50 -19.70
CA PHE A 143 -0.99 1.84 -19.19
C PHE A 143 -2.51 2.01 -18.97
N PHE A 144 -3.32 1.67 -19.98
CA PHE A 144 -4.77 1.83 -19.89
C PHE A 144 -5.41 0.87 -18.90
N GLY A 145 -4.89 -0.35 -18.77
CA GLY A 145 -5.38 -1.34 -17.81
C GLY A 145 -5.19 -0.86 -16.37
N ILE A 146 -4.02 -0.32 -16.06
CA ILE A 146 -3.76 0.26 -14.73
C ILE A 146 -4.59 1.51 -14.48
N CYS A 147 -4.64 2.45 -15.44
CA CYS A 147 -5.43 3.66 -15.27
C CYS A 147 -6.90 3.32 -14.99
N ARG A 148 -7.48 2.38 -15.76
CA ARG A 148 -8.83 1.89 -15.53
C ARG A 148 -8.97 1.24 -14.15
N TYR A 149 -8.02 0.42 -13.72
CA TYR A 149 -8.05 -0.19 -12.39
C TYR A 149 -8.13 0.85 -11.27
N TYR A 150 -7.25 1.85 -11.28
CA TYR A 150 -7.26 2.88 -10.25
C TYR A 150 -8.47 3.81 -10.35
N LEU A 151 -8.98 4.08 -11.56
CA LEU A 151 -10.24 4.80 -11.74
C LEU A 151 -11.43 4.01 -11.16
N ASP A 152 -11.51 2.71 -11.44
CA ASP A 152 -12.56 1.85 -10.87
C ASP A 152 -12.48 1.83 -9.33
N LEU A 153 -11.29 1.77 -8.76
CA LEU A 153 -11.09 1.92 -7.31
C LEU A 153 -11.57 3.28 -6.80
N ILE A 154 -11.19 4.38 -7.46
CA ILE A 154 -11.65 5.74 -7.10
C ILE A 154 -13.18 5.80 -7.13
N LEU A 155 -13.83 5.23 -8.14
CA LEU A 155 -15.29 5.27 -8.32
C LEU A 155 -16.05 4.36 -7.35
N VAL A 156 -15.48 3.19 -7.01
CA VAL A 156 -16.06 2.26 -6.04
C VAL A 156 -15.85 2.75 -4.61
N ASP A 157 -14.73 3.43 -4.34
CA ASP A 157 -14.32 3.85 -3.01
C ASP A 157 -14.87 5.22 -2.62
N ASN A 158 -14.99 6.15 -3.57
CA ASN A 158 -15.75 7.38 -3.36
C ASN A 158 -17.24 7.05 -3.53
N ARG A 159 -18.03 7.16 -2.46
CA ARG A 159 -19.50 7.07 -2.49
C ARG A 159 -20.18 8.20 -3.29
N LEU A 160 -19.55 8.73 -4.35
CA LEU A 160 -20.10 9.75 -5.24
C LEU A 160 -21.17 9.21 -6.19
N VAL A 161 -21.42 7.90 -6.20
CA VAL A 161 -22.55 7.35 -6.95
C VAL A 161 -23.46 6.55 -6.03
N LYS A 162 -24.21 7.27 -5.18
CA LYS A 162 -25.52 6.79 -4.76
C LYS A 162 -26.31 6.52 -6.04
N GLY A 163 -26.58 5.25 -6.32
CA GLY A 163 -27.34 4.83 -7.50
C GLY A 163 -26.51 4.32 -8.68
N ASN A 164 -25.24 3.91 -8.51
CA ASN A 164 -24.52 3.25 -9.61
C ASN A 164 -25.01 1.80 -9.78
N PRO A 165 -25.69 1.44 -10.88
CA PRO A 165 -26.08 0.05 -11.12
C PRO A 165 -24.87 -0.89 -11.25
N TYR A 166 -23.67 -0.36 -11.54
CA TYR A 166 -22.46 -1.15 -11.72
C TYR A 166 -21.71 -1.46 -10.41
N GLY A 167 -22.02 -0.76 -9.31
CA GLY A 167 -21.36 -0.96 -8.01
C GLY A 167 -21.60 -2.35 -7.39
N ARG A 168 -22.74 -2.98 -7.69
CA ARG A 168 -23.02 -4.38 -7.33
C ARG A 168 -22.36 -5.37 -8.29
N PHE A 169 -22.24 -5.04 -9.57
CA PHE A 169 -21.63 -5.91 -10.58
C PHE A 169 -20.13 -6.11 -10.38
N LEU A 170 -19.39 -5.06 -9.99
CA LEU A 170 -17.94 -5.13 -9.77
C LEU A 170 -17.56 -5.85 -8.46
N LYS A 171 -18.44 -5.84 -7.45
CA LYS A 171 -18.19 -6.47 -6.14
C LYS A 171 -18.43 -7.98 -6.12
N HIS A 172 -19.30 -8.52 -6.97
CA HIS A 172 -19.76 -9.92 -6.91
C HIS A 172 -19.25 -10.83 -8.04
N LYS A 173 -18.78 -10.29 -9.16
CA LYS A 173 -18.06 -11.09 -10.16
C LYS A 173 -16.58 -11.04 -9.84
N LYS A 174 -16.09 -12.01 -9.04
CA LYS A 174 -14.66 -12.41 -8.91
C LYS A 174 -13.72 -11.45 -9.66
N TYR A 175 -13.42 -10.29 -9.07
CA TYR A 175 -12.58 -9.28 -9.71
C TYR A 175 -11.23 -9.93 -10.01
N LYS A 176 -10.99 -10.24 -11.29
CA LYS A 176 -9.67 -10.60 -11.82
C LYS A 176 -9.13 -9.31 -12.41
N PRO A 177 -8.09 -8.69 -11.82
CA PRO A 177 -7.43 -7.57 -12.48
C PRO A 177 -7.00 -8.06 -13.88
N ALA A 178 -7.23 -7.25 -14.91
CA ALA A 178 -7.03 -7.65 -16.30
C ALA A 178 -5.56 -8.05 -16.51
N GLY A 179 -5.26 -9.34 -16.56
CA GLY A 179 -3.87 -9.82 -16.58
C GLY A 179 -3.63 -11.24 -16.03
N ARG A 180 -4.67 -12.05 -15.80
CA ARG A 180 -4.51 -13.51 -15.70
C ARG A 180 -4.96 -14.18 -17.00
N LEU A 181 -3.99 -14.36 -17.89
CA LEU A 181 -3.77 -15.65 -18.55
C LEU A 181 -2.57 -16.29 -17.87
#